data_AF-A0A6P0VAJ5-F1
#
_entry.id   AF-A0A6P0VAJ5-F1
#
_cell.length_a   1.000
_cell.length_b   1.000
_cell.length_c   1.000
_cell.angle_alpha   90.00
_cell.angle_beta   90.00
_cell.angle_gamma   90.00
#
_symmetry.space_group_name_H-M   'P 1'
#
loop_
_entity.id
_entity.type
_entity.pdbx_description
1 polymer ?
#
loop_
_entity_poly.entity_id
_entity_poly.type
_entity_poly.pdbx_seq_one_letter_code
_entity_poly.pdbx_strand_id
1 'polypeptide(L)'
;MSYVESSVAFKQSTVLNWQRGWEAIAKSQLWFFFLLTLGSASNVMYTCTVPLVGFGAIAGATLPRHRALVTVVSIWLVNQVLGFGIRQYPWTFSTFAWGLVLGLGAILVILLASLKLKLTQNSLSAYGIWLGISLVAGFGVYQLTIWLAGLVLGGSDSFTLPILWGIFQENAIWAISLTAIHSLLVWDTLRLYQRNGKLISTASEI
;
A
#
# COMPACT_ATOMS: atom_id res chain seq x y z
N MET A 1 -25.72 -12.60 32.22
CA MET A 1 -25.20 -11.22 32.10
C MET A 1 -23.66 -11.19 32.12
N SER A 2 -23.01 -11.85 33.08
CA SER A 2 -21.53 -11.89 33.23
C SER A 2 -20.72 -12.39 32.02
N TYR A 3 -21.18 -13.40 31.26
CA TYR A 3 -20.46 -13.91 30.07
C TYR A 3 -20.45 -12.92 28.89
N VAL A 4 -21.51 -12.12 28.75
CA VAL A 4 -21.61 -11.13 27.67
C VAL A 4 -20.66 -9.98 27.95
N GLU A 5 -20.63 -9.49 29.20
CA GLU A 5 -19.71 -8.43 29.63
C GLU A 5 -18.24 -8.82 29.49
N SER A 6 -17.88 -10.06 29.85
CA SER A 6 -16.50 -10.55 29.71
C SER A 6 -16.09 -10.69 28.24
N SER A 7 -16.99 -11.16 27.37
CA SER A 7 -16.71 -11.27 25.92
C SER A 7 -16.56 -9.91 25.23
N VAL A 8 -17.35 -8.91 25.64
CA VAL A 8 -17.28 -7.54 25.13
C VAL A 8 -15.97 -6.88 25.59
N ALA A 9 -15.60 -7.03 26.86
CA ALA A 9 -14.34 -6.50 27.40
C ALA A 9 -13.10 -7.10 26.71
N PHE A 10 -13.09 -8.42 26.45
CA PHE A 10 -11.99 -9.09 25.74
C PHE A 10 -11.87 -8.63 24.28
N LYS A 11 -13.01 -8.49 23.58
CA LYS A 11 -13.02 -8.00 22.20
C LYS A 11 -12.49 -6.56 22.12
N GLN A 12 -12.88 -5.72 23.07
CA GLN A 12 -12.47 -4.32 23.11
C GLN A 12 -10.97 -4.15 23.41
N SER A 13 -10.40 -4.93 24.33
CA SER A 13 -8.97 -4.91 24.60
C SER A 13 -8.13 -5.38 23.42
N THR A 14 -8.61 -6.38 22.67
CA THR A 14 -7.95 -6.89 21.46
C THR A 14 -7.92 -5.84 20.35
N VAL A 15 -9.03 -5.13 20.13
CA VAL A 15 -9.16 -4.02 19.16
C VAL A 15 -8.20 -2.88 19.50
N LEU A 16 -8.17 -2.46 20.77
CA LEU A 16 -7.27 -1.39 21.25
C LEU A 16 -5.79 -1.76 21.10
N ASN A 17 -5.42 -3.00 21.38
CA ASN A 17 -4.06 -3.47 21.19
C ASN A 17 -3.66 -3.45 19.71
N TRP A 18 -4.51 -3.98 18.82
CA TRP A 18 -4.26 -3.99 17.38
C TRP A 18 -4.08 -2.58 16.79
N GLN A 19 -4.94 -1.62 17.16
CA GLN A 19 -4.83 -0.23 16.73
C GLN A 19 -3.48 0.40 17.14
N ARG A 20 -3.01 0.14 18.37
CA ARG A 20 -1.72 0.65 18.86
C ARG A 20 -0.54 0.06 18.08
N GLY A 21 -0.55 -1.25 17.82
CA GLY A 21 0.48 -1.89 17.02
C GLY A 21 0.51 -1.36 15.59
N TRP A 22 -0.66 -1.18 14.99
CA TRP A 22 -0.80 -0.60 13.66
C TRP A 22 -0.26 0.84 13.59
N GLU A 23 -0.62 1.71 14.55
CA GLU A 23 -0.11 3.08 14.59
C GLU A 23 1.41 3.15 14.78
N ALA A 24 1.97 2.25 15.61
CA ALA A 24 3.40 2.17 15.84
C ALA A 24 4.15 1.85 14.54
N ILE A 25 3.70 0.85 13.79
CA ILE A 25 4.29 0.49 12.50
C ILE A 25 4.05 1.57 11.44
N ALA A 26 2.85 2.15 11.36
CA ALA A 26 2.52 3.24 10.43
C ALA A 26 3.42 4.48 10.61
N LYS A 27 3.77 4.80 11.86
CA LYS A 27 4.66 5.92 12.20
C LYS A 27 6.14 5.52 12.16
N SER A 28 6.46 4.24 12.07
CA SER A 28 7.84 3.77 11.99
C SER A 28 8.52 4.25 10.71
N GLN A 29 9.80 4.62 10.84
CA GLN A 29 10.65 4.91 9.69
C GLN A 29 10.99 3.62 8.92
N LEU A 30 11.09 2.49 9.63
CA LEU A 30 11.41 1.19 9.05
C LEU A 30 10.42 0.79 7.96
N TRP A 31 9.12 0.86 8.25
CA TRP A 31 8.10 0.48 7.25
C TRP A 31 8.10 1.41 6.04
N PHE A 32 8.28 2.71 6.26
CA PHE A 32 8.40 3.70 5.19
C PHE A 32 9.60 3.43 4.28
N PHE A 33 10.80 3.24 4.84
CA PHE A 33 12.00 2.97 4.05
C PHE A 33 11.95 1.59 3.39
N PHE A 34 11.32 0.61 4.02
CA PHE A 34 11.12 -0.72 3.44
C PHE A 34 10.27 -0.65 2.17
N LEU A 35 9.10 0.01 2.23
CA LEU A 35 8.24 0.21 1.06
C LEU A 35 8.94 1.01 -0.03
N LEU A 36 9.66 2.08 0.33
CA LEU A 36 10.40 2.90 -0.62
C LEU A 36 11.50 2.10 -1.33
N THR A 37 12.30 1.35 -0.57
CA THR A 37 13.42 0.58 -1.11
C THR A 37 12.92 -0.54 -2.00
N LEU A 38 11.94 -1.32 -1.53
CA LEU A 38 11.43 -2.47 -2.26
C LEU A 38 10.66 -2.04 -3.51
N GLY A 39 9.87 -0.96 -3.42
CA GLY A 39 9.22 -0.37 -4.57
C GLY A 39 10.20 0.18 -5.58
N SER A 40 11.24 0.88 -5.14
CA SER A 40 12.30 1.38 -6.05
C SER A 40 13.04 0.22 -6.72
N ALA A 41 13.41 -0.81 -5.96
CA ALA A 41 14.07 -2.01 -6.49
C ALA A 41 13.18 -2.78 -7.48
N SER A 42 11.86 -2.76 -7.31
CA SER A 42 10.94 -3.41 -8.25
C SER A 42 11.07 -2.87 -9.69
N ASN A 43 11.49 -1.60 -9.85
CA ASN A 43 11.73 -0.97 -11.15
C ASN A 43 12.92 -1.58 -11.92
N VAL A 44 13.84 -2.24 -11.22
CA VAL A 44 15.00 -2.92 -11.84
C VAL A 44 14.58 -4.30 -12.34
N MET A 45 13.77 -5.01 -11.57
CA MET A 45 13.29 -6.35 -11.89
C MET A 45 12.23 -6.35 -12.98
N TYR A 46 11.30 -5.38 -12.93
CA TYR A 46 10.21 -5.27 -13.90
C TYR A 46 10.55 -4.21 -14.93
N THR A 47 10.67 -4.65 -16.18
CA THR A 47 11.12 -3.78 -17.26
C THR A 47 10.03 -2.87 -17.82
N CYS A 48 8.77 -3.25 -17.64
CA CYS A 48 7.64 -2.59 -18.29
C CYS A 48 6.56 -2.13 -17.30
N THR A 49 6.40 -2.81 -16.17
CA THR A 49 5.24 -2.64 -15.28
C THR A 49 5.67 -2.48 -13.83
N VAL A 50 5.85 -1.24 -13.41
CA VAL A 50 6.03 -0.93 -11.99
C VAL A 50 4.68 -1.10 -11.30
N PRO A 51 4.59 -1.88 -10.20
CA PRO A 51 3.33 -2.16 -9.49
C PRO A 51 2.86 -0.95 -8.64
N LEU A 52 2.72 0.23 -9.27
CA LEU A 52 2.37 1.49 -8.61
C LEU A 52 1.02 1.42 -7.90
N VAL A 53 0.06 0.66 -8.42
CA VAL A 53 -1.25 0.49 -7.79
C VAL A 53 -1.12 -0.34 -6.52
N GLY A 54 -0.36 -1.44 -6.56
CA GLY A 54 -0.12 -2.30 -5.40
C GLY A 54 0.60 -1.53 -4.28
N PHE A 55 1.66 -0.80 -4.62
CA PHE A 55 2.37 0.07 -3.68
C PHE A 55 1.50 1.24 -3.19
N GLY A 56 0.70 1.86 -4.07
CA GLY A 56 -0.22 2.92 -3.72
C GLY A 56 -1.30 2.47 -2.74
N ALA A 57 -1.88 1.29 -2.97
CA ALA A 57 -2.91 0.72 -2.11
C ALA A 57 -2.37 0.43 -0.70
N ILE A 58 -1.23 -0.27 -0.59
CA ILE A 58 -0.65 -0.58 0.72
C ILE A 58 -0.11 0.69 1.42
N ALA A 59 0.58 1.58 0.71
CA ALA A 59 1.14 2.79 1.29
C ALA A 59 0.02 3.73 1.78
N GLY A 60 -1.01 3.96 0.97
CA GLY A 60 -2.16 4.78 1.37
C GLY A 60 -2.95 4.17 2.53
N ALA A 61 -3.07 2.84 2.57
CA ALA A 61 -3.76 2.14 3.64
C ALA A 61 -2.97 2.02 4.94
N THR A 62 -1.64 2.10 4.93
CA THR A 62 -0.78 1.83 6.11
C THR A 62 0.05 3.03 6.59
N LEU A 63 0.38 3.98 5.72
CA LEU A 63 1.20 5.14 6.09
C LEU A 63 0.34 6.40 6.33
N PRO A 64 0.89 7.42 7.01
CA PRO A 64 0.38 8.78 6.91
C PRO A 64 0.40 9.26 5.46
N ARG A 65 -0.63 9.99 5.04
CA ARG A 65 -0.81 10.47 3.65
C ARG A 65 0.45 11.06 3.03
N HIS A 66 1.12 11.95 3.76
CA HIS A 66 2.36 12.57 3.32
C HIS A 66 3.45 11.53 3.00
N ARG A 67 3.66 10.55 3.89
CA ARG A 67 4.66 9.49 3.66
C ARG A 67 4.25 8.57 2.52
N ALA A 68 2.96 8.23 2.40
CA ALA A 68 2.46 7.44 1.28
C ALA A 68 2.74 8.12 -0.07
N LEU A 69 2.45 9.42 -0.17
CA LEU A 69 2.75 10.23 -1.35
C LEU A 69 4.25 10.23 -1.65
N VAL A 70 5.09 10.54 -0.66
CA VAL A 70 6.55 10.55 -0.83
C VAL A 70 7.05 9.18 -1.32
N THR A 71 6.59 8.08 -0.72
CA THR A 71 7.00 6.73 -1.11
C THR A 71 6.68 6.45 -2.58
N VAL A 72 5.43 6.62 -3.00
CA VAL A 72 5.00 6.21 -4.35
C VAL A 72 5.48 7.19 -5.42
N VAL A 73 5.50 8.49 -5.13
CA VAL A 73 6.08 9.48 -6.05
C VAL A 73 7.57 9.23 -6.24
N SER A 74 8.30 8.83 -5.19
CA SER A 74 9.71 8.46 -5.33
C SER A 74 9.88 7.19 -6.18
N ILE A 75 9.05 6.16 -5.97
CA ILE A 75 9.06 4.94 -6.80
C ILE A 75 8.80 5.29 -8.27
N TRP A 76 7.82 6.16 -8.53
CA TRP A 76 7.52 6.66 -9.87
C TRP A 76 8.67 7.49 -10.47
N LEU A 77 9.31 8.37 -9.69
CA LEU A 77 10.47 9.15 -10.14
C LEU A 77 11.65 8.24 -10.52
N VAL A 78 11.92 7.21 -9.71
CA VAL A 78 12.90 6.18 -10.03
C VAL A 78 12.55 5.51 -11.36
N ASN A 79 11.27 5.18 -11.59
CA ASN A 79 10.83 4.66 -12.88
C ASN A 79 11.15 5.61 -14.04
N GLN A 80 10.88 6.91 -13.88
CA GLN A 80 11.15 7.91 -14.93
C GLN A 80 12.66 7.99 -15.21
N VAL A 81 13.48 8.08 -14.17
CA VAL A 81 14.95 8.16 -14.31
C VAL A 81 15.50 6.91 -15.01
N LEU A 82 15.03 5.72 -14.63
CA LEU A 82 15.44 4.47 -15.28
C LEU A 82 14.91 4.39 -16.73
N GLY A 83 13.69 4.87 -16.98
CA GLY A 83 13.08 4.95 -18.31
C GLY A 83 13.90 5.79 -19.28
N PHE A 84 14.13 7.06 -18.95
CA PHE A 84 14.87 7.98 -19.82
C PHE A 84 16.38 7.74 -19.81
N GLY A 85 16.96 7.35 -18.67
CA GLY A 85 18.41 7.20 -18.51
C GLY A 85 18.95 5.85 -18.95
N ILE A 86 18.27 4.75 -18.63
CA ILE A 86 18.75 3.38 -18.90
C ILE A 86 18.00 2.75 -20.06
N ARG A 87 16.67 2.81 -20.05
CA ARG A 87 15.80 2.17 -21.07
C ARG A 87 15.69 2.99 -22.36
N GLN A 88 16.36 4.14 -22.43
CA GLN A 88 16.41 5.01 -23.61
C GLN A 88 15.01 5.40 -24.13
N TYR A 89 14.09 5.70 -23.22
CA TYR A 89 12.76 6.17 -23.61
C TYR A 89 12.87 7.39 -24.54
N PRO A 90 12.07 7.45 -25.62
CA PRO A 90 12.10 8.57 -26.54
C PRO A 90 11.82 9.89 -25.82
N TRP A 91 12.63 10.91 -26.09
CA TRP A 91 12.47 12.25 -25.52
C TRP A 91 11.42 13.04 -26.30
N THR A 92 10.17 12.56 -26.24
CA THR A 92 9.02 13.16 -26.93
C THR A 92 7.99 13.66 -25.92
N PHE A 93 7.23 14.68 -26.32
CA PHE A 93 6.13 15.20 -25.52
C PHE A 93 5.14 14.08 -25.11
N SER A 94 4.83 13.16 -26.03
CA SER A 94 3.93 12.03 -25.76
C SER A 94 4.47 11.12 -24.64
N THR A 95 5.77 10.78 -24.67
CA THR A 95 6.40 9.95 -23.65
C THR A 95 6.39 10.62 -22.28
N PHE A 96 6.66 11.93 -22.21
CA PHE A 96 6.54 12.68 -20.96
C PHE A 96 5.09 12.75 -20.45
N ALA A 97 4.13 12.99 -21.34
CA ALA A 97 2.71 13.03 -20.99
C ALA A 97 2.23 11.69 -20.41
N TRP A 98 2.60 10.57 -21.01
CA TRP A 98 2.33 9.23 -20.47
C TRP A 98 2.97 9.02 -19.10
N GLY A 99 4.24 9.43 -18.92
CA GLY A 99 4.90 9.40 -17.62
C GLY A 99 4.12 10.14 -16.53
N LEU A 100 3.61 11.33 -16.84
CA LEU A 100 2.78 12.13 -15.92
C LEU A 100 1.42 11.47 -15.63
N VAL A 101 0.76 10.89 -16.64
CA VAL A 101 -0.51 10.17 -16.47
C VAL A 101 -0.35 9.01 -15.48
N LEU A 102 0.72 8.22 -15.60
CA LEU A 102 1.02 7.14 -14.65
C LEU A 102 1.23 7.68 -13.23
N GLY A 103 1.96 8.80 -13.09
CA GLY A 103 2.17 9.45 -11.80
C GLY A 103 0.88 9.97 -11.16
N LEU A 104 0.03 10.63 -11.96
CA LEU A 104 -1.28 11.11 -11.52
C LEU A 104 -2.20 9.97 -11.10
N GLY A 105 -2.27 8.90 -11.90
CA GLY A 105 -3.01 7.69 -11.54
C GLY A 105 -2.55 7.12 -10.20
N ALA A 106 -1.24 7.03 -9.97
CA ALA A 106 -0.69 6.51 -8.72
C ALA A 106 -1.06 7.41 -7.51
N ILE A 107 -1.05 8.73 -7.69
CA ILE A 107 -1.50 9.68 -6.66
C ILE A 107 -2.98 9.47 -6.33
N LEU A 108 -3.83 9.30 -7.34
CA LEU A 108 -5.27 9.06 -7.12
C LEU A 108 -5.53 7.76 -6.34
N VAL A 109 -4.76 6.70 -6.63
CA VAL A 109 -4.81 5.44 -5.85
C VAL A 109 -4.48 5.68 -4.39
N ILE A 110 -3.42 6.44 -4.09
CA ILE A 110 -3.03 6.77 -2.72
C ILE A 110 -4.13 7.54 -2.03
N LEU A 111 -4.70 8.56 -2.68
CA LEU A 111 -5.77 9.37 -2.12
C LEU A 111 -6.99 8.51 -1.75
N LEU A 112 -7.38 7.61 -2.65
CA LEU A 112 -8.47 6.65 -2.44
C LEU A 112 -8.18 5.71 -1.25
N ALA A 113 -7.00 5.06 -1.25
CA ALA A 113 -6.59 4.15 -0.17
C ALA A 113 -6.42 4.87 1.18
N SER A 114 -6.10 6.16 1.14
CA SER A 114 -5.92 7.04 2.30
C SER A 114 -7.21 7.59 2.89
N LEU A 115 -8.39 7.22 2.36
CA LEU A 115 -9.67 7.66 2.91
C LEU A 115 -9.95 7.11 4.32
N LYS A 116 -9.09 6.21 4.84
CA LYS A 116 -9.05 5.74 6.24
C LYS A 116 -10.45 5.57 6.84
N LEU A 117 -11.18 4.55 6.35
CA LEU A 117 -12.42 4.16 6.99
C LEU A 117 -12.10 3.68 8.42
N LYS A 118 -12.59 4.38 9.44
CA LYS A 118 -12.35 4.06 10.87
C LYS A 118 -12.68 2.60 11.23
N LEU A 119 -13.53 1.93 10.44
CA LEU A 119 -13.93 0.54 10.60
C LEU A 119 -12.81 -0.48 10.30
N THR A 120 -11.79 -0.09 9.53
CA THR A 120 -10.80 -1.04 8.96
C THR A 120 -9.63 -1.31 9.89
N GLN A 121 -9.47 -0.52 10.96
CA GLN A 121 -8.42 -0.66 11.97
C GLN A 121 -8.85 -1.53 13.15
N ASN A 122 -10.06 -2.10 13.14
CA ASN A 122 -10.60 -2.82 14.29
C ASN A 122 -10.29 -4.33 14.27
N SER A 123 -9.91 -4.89 13.13
CA SER A 123 -9.65 -6.32 12.98
C SER A 123 -8.73 -6.57 11.79
N LEU A 124 -7.93 -7.65 11.85
CA LEU A 124 -7.15 -8.15 10.73
C LEU A 124 -8.02 -8.42 9.49
N SER A 125 -9.24 -8.92 9.69
CA SER A 125 -10.18 -9.18 8.59
C SER A 125 -10.66 -7.88 7.92
N ALA A 126 -11.02 -6.88 8.71
CA ALA A 126 -11.46 -5.58 8.20
C ALA A 126 -10.32 -4.84 7.47
N TYR A 127 -9.09 -5.00 7.96
CA TYR A 127 -7.87 -4.50 7.33
C TYR A 127 -7.62 -5.17 5.98
N GLY A 128 -7.68 -6.51 5.91
CA GLY A 128 -7.51 -7.25 4.66
C GLY A 128 -8.59 -6.91 3.62
N ILE A 129 -9.85 -6.78 4.06
CA ILE A 129 -10.96 -6.35 3.18
C ILE A 129 -10.70 -4.95 2.63
N TRP A 130 -10.28 -4.00 3.47
CA TRP A 130 -9.99 -2.64 3.03
C TRP A 130 -8.87 -2.58 2.01
N LEU A 131 -7.82 -3.37 2.20
CA LEU A 131 -6.73 -3.47 1.23
C LEU A 131 -7.20 -4.09 -0.08
N GLY A 132 -8.03 -5.13 -0.04
CA GLY A 132 -8.65 -5.70 -1.23
C GLY A 132 -9.49 -4.66 -1.99
N ILE A 133 -10.33 -3.91 -1.28
CA ILE A 133 -11.12 -2.81 -1.85
C ILE A 133 -10.20 -1.73 -2.43
N SER A 134 -9.18 -1.31 -1.69
CA SER A 134 -8.24 -0.27 -2.11
C SER A 134 -7.46 -0.68 -3.35
N LEU A 135 -7.06 -1.95 -3.45
CA LEU A 135 -6.39 -2.50 -4.61
C LEU A 135 -7.31 -2.54 -5.83
N VAL A 136 -8.51 -3.11 -5.70
CA VAL A 136 -9.46 -3.26 -6.82
C VAL A 136 -9.96 -1.89 -7.30
N ALA A 137 -10.42 -1.05 -6.38
CA ALA A 137 -10.91 0.28 -6.72
C ALA A 137 -9.76 1.19 -7.19
N GLY A 138 -8.58 1.09 -6.57
CA GLY A 138 -7.38 1.79 -7.02
C GLY A 138 -6.97 1.37 -8.43
N PHE A 139 -6.97 0.08 -8.73
CA PHE A 139 -6.69 -0.41 -10.07
C PHE A 139 -7.70 0.13 -11.09
N GLY A 140 -8.99 0.11 -10.75
CA GLY A 140 -10.03 0.73 -11.59
C GLY A 140 -9.77 2.21 -11.86
N VAL A 141 -9.45 2.99 -10.83
CA VAL A 141 -9.11 4.42 -10.96
C VAL A 141 -7.86 4.63 -11.80
N TYR A 142 -6.83 3.81 -11.60
CA TYR A 142 -5.58 3.88 -12.35
C TYR A 142 -5.80 3.60 -13.84
N GLN A 143 -6.50 2.51 -14.16
CA GLN A 143 -6.80 2.15 -15.55
C GLN A 143 -7.76 3.14 -16.21
N LEU A 144 -8.74 3.67 -15.49
CA LEU A 144 -9.60 4.73 -15.99
C LEU A 144 -8.80 5.99 -16.33
N THR A 145 -7.83 6.35 -15.50
CA THR A 145 -6.96 7.51 -15.74
C THR A 145 -6.14 7.33 -17.03
N ILE A 146 -5.54 6.16 -17.23
CA ILE A 146 -4.77 5.84 -18.44
C ILE A 146 -5.71 5.78 -19.66
N TRP A 147 -6.89 5.19 -19.53
CA TRP A 147 -7.85 5.07 -20.62
C TRP A 147 -8.34 6.44 -21.09
N LEU A 148 -8.73 7.32 -20.16
CA LEU A 148 -9.13 8.70 -20.46
C LEU A 148 -7.99 9.49 -21.12
N ALA A 149 -6.75 9.30 -20.66
CA ALA A 149 -5.59 9.91 -21.30
C ALA A 149 -5.36 9.37 -22.72
N GLY A 150 -5.59 8.07 -22.95
CA GLY A 150 -5.49 7.44 -24.26
C GLY A 150 -6.46 8.01 -25.30
N LEU A 151 -7.62 8.54 -24.87
CA LEU A 151 -8.55 9.24 -25.77
C LEU A 151 -7.97 10.55 -26.34
N VAL A 152 -7.00 11.16 -25.64
CA VAL A 152 -6.38 12.43 -26.01
C VAL A 152 -5.00 12.22 -26.63
N LEU A 153 -4.21 11.31 -26.06
CA LEU A 153 -2.81 11.05 -26.44
C LEU A 153 -2.68 9.95 -27.52
N GLY A 154 -3.77 9.24 -27.83
CA GLY A 154 -3.77 8.04 -28.68
C GLY A 154 -3.27 6.79 -27.93
N GLY A 155 -3.45 5.59 -28.49
CA GLY A 155 -2.93 4.34 -27.89
C GLY A 155 -3.93 3.51 -27.07
N SER A 156 -5.24 3.76 -27.22
CA SER A 156 -6.31 2.95 -26.61
C SER A 156 -6.32 1.49 -27.07
N ASP A 157 -5.66 1.18 -28.18
CA ASP A 157 -5.69 -0.15 -28.81
C ASP A 157 -5.00 -1.23 -27.97
N SER A 158 -4.20 -0.83 -26.98
CA SER A 158 -3.50 -1.74 -26.05
C SER A 158 -4.37 -2.17 -24.85
N PHE A 159 -5.60 -1.66 -24.71
CA PHE A 159 -6.53 -2.03 -23.64
C PHE A 159 -7.23 -3.37 -23.91
N THR A 160 -6.47 -4.45 -23.86
CA THR A 160 -7.03 -5.81 -23.97
C THR A 160 -7.19 -6.42 -22.58
N LEU A 161 -8.25 -7.23 -22.42
CA LEU A 161 -8.53 -7.91 -21.15
C LEU A 161 -7.33 -8.74 -20.61
N PRO A 162 -6.58 -9.48 -21.44
CA PRO A 162 -5.40 -10.23 -20.97
C PRO A 162 -4.29 -9.33 -20.40
N ILE A 163 -4.03 -8.18 -21.03
CA ILE A 163 -3.03 -7.22 -20.55
C ILE A 163 -3.47 -6.63 -19.21
N LEU A 164 -4.73 -6.19 -19.12
CA LEU A 164 -5.29 -5.65 -17.87
C LEU A 164 -5.21 -6.68 -16.74
N TRP A 165 -5.53 -7.94 -17.03
CA TRP A 165 -5.45 -9.02 -16.06
C TRP A 165 -4.02 -9.29 -15.59
N GLY A 166 -3.04 -9.33 -16.51
CA GLY A 166 -1.62 -9.47 -16.15
C GLY A 166 -1.12 -8.34 -15.24
N ILE A 167 -1.42 -7.08 -15.59
CA ILE A 167 -1.05 -5.92 -14.76
C ILE A 167 -1.73 -6.00 -13.39
N PHE A 168 -3.00 -6.42 -13.34
CA PHE A 168 -3.71 -6.59 -12.08
C PHE A 168 -3.05 -7.66 -11.20
N GLN A 169 -2.70 -8.82 -11.77
CA GLN A 169 -2.04 -9.91 -11.04
C GLN A 169 -0.71 -9.46 -10.43
N GLU A 170 0.13 -8.74 -11.18
CA GLU A 170 1.39 -8.21 -10.66
C GLU A 170 1.17 -7.27 -9.47
N ASN A 171 0.24 -6.32 -9.61
CA ASN A 171 -0.10 -5.39 -8.52
C ASN A 171 -0.69 -6.13 -7.31
N ALA A 172 -1.50 -7.16 -7.54
CA ALA A 172 -2.09 -7.97 -6.50
C ALA A 172 -1.05 -8.78 -5.72
N ILE A 173 -0.10 -9.42 -6.41
CA ILE A 173 0.99 -10.17 -5.77
C ILE A 173 1.80 -9.26 -4.85
N TRP A 174 2.17 -8.06 -5.32
CA TRP A 174 2.90 -7.08 -4.53
C TRP A 174 2.10 -6.59 -3.33
N ALA A 175 0.82 -6.24 -3.54
CA ALA A 175 -0.06 -5.79 -2.46
C ALA A 175 -0.26 -6.87 -1.40
N ILE A 176 -0.54 -8.12 -1.79
CA ILE A 176 -0.74 -9.26 -0.90
C ILE A 176 0.53 -9.54 -0.10
N SER A 177 1.69 -9.59 -0.78
CA SER A 177 2.98 -9.86 -0.13
C SER A 177 3.33 -8.81 0.92
N LEU A 178 3.17 -7.52 0.56
CA LEU A 178 3.43 -6.41 1.48
C LEU A 178 2.43 -6.36 2.63
N THR A 179 1.17 -6.72 2.37
CA THR A 179 0.13 -6.84 3.40
C THR A 179 0.50 -7.93 4.41
N ALA A 180 0.97 -9.09 3.94
CA ALA A 180 1.40 -10.18 4.81
C ALA A 180 2.57 -9.74 5.69
N ILE A 181 3.59 -9.09 5.10
CA ILE A 181 4.75 -8.56 5.83
C ILE A 181 4.31 -7.53 6.88
N HIS A 182 3.47 -6.56 6.49
CA HIS A 182 2.97 -5.54 7.43
C HIS A 182 2.19 -6.18 8.59
N SER A 183 1.35 -7.18 8.30
CA SER A 183 0.58 -7.91 9.31
C SER A 183 1.49 -8.66 10.28
N LEU A 184 2.56 -9.28 9.79
CA LEU A 184 3.57 -9.94 10.62
C LEU A 184 4.32 -8.94 11.52
N LEU A 185 4.68 -7.76 11.00
CA LEU A 185 5.34 -6.71 11.79
C LEU A 185 4.43 -6.17 12.90
N VAL A 186 3.14 -5.98 12.61
CA VAL A 186 2.16 -5.59 13.63
C VAL A 186 2.05 -6.69 14.69
N TRP A 187 1.95 -7.96 14.27
CA TRP A 187 1.87 -9.09 15.20
C TRP A 187 3.09 -9.17 16.13
N ASP A 188 4.30 -9.04 15.59
CA ASP A 188 5.53 -9.11 16.38
C ASP A 188 5.62 -7.96 17.39
N THR A 189 5.24 -6.75 16.98
CA THR A 189 5.18 -5.57 17.87
C THR A 189 4.22 -5.80 19.05
N LEU A 190 3.06 -6.41 18.80
CA LEU A 190 2.10 -6.74 19.86
C LEU A 190 2.65 -7.81 20.81
N ARG A 191 3.33 -8.82 20.27
CA ARG A 191 3.97 -9.88 21.05
C ARG A 191 5.04 -9.34 22.00
N LEU A 192 5.86 -8.41 21.53
CA LEU A 192 6.90 -7.75 22.34
C LEU A 192 6.28 -6.90 23.46
N TYR A 193 5.21 -6.15 23.16
CA TYR A 193 4.51 -5.35 24.17
C TYR A 193 3.91 -6.23 25.28
N GLN A 194 3.28 -7.34 24.92
CA GLN A 194 2.74 -8.30 25.89
C GLN A 194 3.84 -8.94 26.75
N ARG A 195 4.98 -9.28 26.15
CA ARG A 195 6.13 -9.86 26.87
C ARG A 195 6.71 -8.88 27.89
N ASN A 196 6.91 -7.62 27.49
CA ASN A 196 7.47 -6.59 28.36
C ASN A 196 6.49 -6.18 29.48
N GLY A 197 5.18 -6.17 29.21
CA GLY A 197 4.16 -5.93 30.24
C GLY A 197 4.16 -7.00 31.33
N LYS A 198 4.34 -8.28 30.97
CA LYS A 198 4.48 -9.38 31.96
C LYS A 198 5.72 -9.24 32.83
N LEU A 199 6.85 -8.78 32.26
CA LEU A 199 8.10 -8.59 33.00
C LEU A 199 8.01 -7.47 34.06
N ILE A 200 7.28 -6.40 33.76
CA ILE A 200 7.09 -5.28 34.71
C ILE A 200 6.16 -5.69 35.87
N SER A 201 5.08 -6.43 35.58
CA SER A 201 4.14 -6.90 36.61
C SER A 201 4.79 -7.89 37.59
N THR A 202 5.68 -8.75 37.10
CA THR A 202 6.42 -9.69 37.96
C THR A 202 7.50 -9.02 38.78
N ALA A 203 8.07 -7.90 38.31
CA ALA A 203 9.05 -7.11 39.06
C ALA A 203 8.42 -6.23 40.16
N SER A 204 7.13 -5.87 40.08
CA SER A 204 6.43 -5.11 41.11
C SER A 204 5.86 -5.96 42.25
N GLU A 205 5.85 -7.28 42.09
CA GLU A 205 5.38 -8.25 43.10
C GLU A 205 6.52 -8.81 43.97
N ILE A 206 7.77 -8.39 43.71
CA ILE A 206 8.98 -8.73 44.48
C ILE A 206 9.40 -7.49 45.29
#